data_AF-A0A923TCG4-F1
#
_entry.id   AF-A0A923TCG4-F1
#
_cell.length_a   1.000
_cell.length_b   1.000
_cell.length_c   1.000
_cell.angle_alpha   90.00
_cell.angle_beta   90.00
_cell.angle_gamma   90.00
#
_symmetry.space_group_name_H-M   'P 1'
#
loop_
_entity.id
_entity.type
_entity.pdbx_description
1 polymer ?
#
loop_
_entity_poly.entity_id
_entity_poly.type
_entity_poly.pdbx_seq_one_letter_code
_entity_poly.pdbx_strand_id
1 'polypeptide(L)'
;MPGSRAASRWVTLEAIHQIENPRNLTRPGLFGELGPYQFRAVTWARHTHRPFADALDRRWADMVAVLHYDWLCERLAENGLEPSVYNVALAWNAGLSAAVRGRAPQCSHEYAARVGNIAALLHERTARLARQ
;
A
#
# COMPACT_ATOMS: atom_id res chain seq x y z
N MET A 1 4.13 -21.82 -4.98
CA MET A 1 4.98 -21.46 -3.82
C MET A 1 4.37 -20.24 -3.11
N PRO A 2 3.69 -20.40 -1.96
CA PRO A 2 3.01 -19.31 -1.25
C PRO A 2 3.94 -18.26 -0.62
N GLY A 3 5.23 -18.60 -0.43
CA GLY A 3 6.20 -17.75 0.27
C GLY A 3 6.61 -16.47 -0.47
N SER A 4 6.60 -16.43 -1.81
CA SER A 4 7.05 -15.22 -2.55
C SER A 4 6.02 -14.10 -2.48
N ARG A 5 4.72 -14.40 -2.60
CA ARG A 5 3.65 -13.39 -2.59
C ARG A 5 3.50 -12.74 -1.21
N ALA A 6 3.61 -13.50 -0.13
CA ALA A 6 3.55 -12.96 1.24
C ALA A 6 4.73 -12.00 1.51
N ALA A 7 5.94 -12.38 1.08
CA ALA A 7 7.12 -11.53 1.20
C ALA A 7 6.99 -10.26 0.33
N SER A 8 6.55 -10.39 -0.93
CA SER A 8 6.31 -9.24 -1.82
C SER A 8 5.23 -8.29 -1.27
N ARG A 9 4.16 -8.82 -0.69
CA ARG A 9 3.11 -8.02 -0.03
C ARG A 9 3.66 -7.25 1.17
N TRP A 10 4.37 -7.93 2.08
CA TRP A 10 4.95 -7.28 3.26
C TRP A 10 5.92 -6.16 2.86
N VAL A 11 6.82 -6.43 1.91
CA VAL A 11 7.77 -5.43 1.41
C VAL A 11 7.06 -4.22 0.81
N THR A 12 5.99 -4.44 0.03
CA THR A 12 5.22 -3.34 -0.59
C THR A 12 4.51 -2.49 0.47
N LEU A 13 3.83 -3.13 1.42
CA LEU A 13 3.11 -2.42 2.48
C LEU A 13 4.08 -1.67 3.39
N GLU A 14 5.22 -2.26 3.74
CA GLU A 14 6.24 -1.59 4.54
C GLU A 14 6.85 -0.39 3.79
N ALA A 15 7.07 -0.50 2.48
CA ALA A 15 7.51 0.62 1.66
C ALA A 15 6.48 1.76 1.61
N ILE A 16 5.18 1.43 1.49
CA ILE A 16 4.08 2.40 1.56
C ILE A 16 4.08 3.08 2.94
N HIS A 17 4.16 2.31 4.03
CA HIS A 17 4.20 2.83 5.39
C HIS A 17 5.34 3.85 5.59
N GLN A 18 6.54 3.54 5.10
CA GLN A 18 7.70 4.44 5.23
C GLN A 18 7.54 5.76 4.48
N ILE A 19 6.74 5.79 3.41
CA ILE A 19 6.43 7.03 2.69
C ILE A 19 5.28 7.78 3.36
N GLU A 20 4.21 7.08 3.70
CA GLU A 20 2.96 7.69 4.18
C GLU A 20 3.10 8.23 5.60
N ASN A 21 3.61 7.44 6.53
CA ASN A 21 3.65 7.80 7.94
C ASN A 21 4.75 7.04 8.71
N PRO A 22 6.04 7.29 8.42
CA PRO A 22 7.16 6.54 9.00
C PRO A 22 7.27 6.63 10.53
N ARG A 23 6.60 7.60 11.15
CA ARG A 23 6.60 7.82 12.60
C ARG A 23 5.28 7.44 13.27
N ASN A 24 4.34 6.84 12.53
CA ASN A 24 3.00 6.49 13.02
C ASN A 24 2.31 7.66 13.77
N LEU A 25 2.42 8.87 13.24
CA LEU A 25 1.76 10.04 13.80
C LEU A 25 0.24 9.84 13.73
N THR A 26 -0.46 10.22 14.79
CA THR A 26 -1.92 10.08 14.90
C THR A 26 -2.69 11.26 14.31
N ARG A 27 -1.99 12.33 13.91
CA ARG A 27 -2.61 13.50 13.28
C ARG A 27 -3.20 13.13 11.91
N PRO A 28 -4.40 13.61 11.57
CA PRO A 28 -4.95 13.41 10.25
C PRO A 28 -4.09 14.03 9.14
N GLY A 29 -4.07 13.38 7.97
CA GLY A 29 -3.52 13.92 6.74
C GLY A 29 -4.38 15.05 6.16
N LEU A 30 -3.94 15.63 5.04
CA LEU A 30 -4.56 16.81 4.43
C LEU A 30 -6.04 16.59 4.08
N PHE A 31 -6.42 15.38 3.69
CA PHE A 31 -7.79 15.02 3.33
C PHE A 31 -8.47 14.15 4.41
N GLY A 32 -7.98 14.23 5.65
CA GLY A 32 -8.48 13.43 6.76
C GLY A 32 -7.99 11.99 6.76
N GLU A 33 -6.89 11.69 6.06
CA GLU A 33 -6.27 10.37 6.09
C GLU A 33 -5.79 9.98 7.49
N LEU A 34 -5.92 8.71 7.86
CA LEU A 34 -5.50 8.21 9.19
C LEU A 34 -4.58 6.99 9.11
N GLY A 35 -3.76 6.87 10.13
CA GLY A 35 -2.99 5.66 10.42
C GLY A 35 -1.66 5.54 9.69
N PRO A 36 -0.99 4.38 9.83
CA PRO A 36 0.32 4.09 9.25
C PRO A 36 0.37 4.13 7.73
N TYR A 37 -0.78 3.92 7.09
CA TYR A 37 -0.93 3.81 5.64
C TYR A 37 -1.80 4.93 5.03
N GLN A 38 -2.12 5.96 5.83
CA GLN A 38 -2.92 7.12 5.41
C GLN A 38 -4.22 6.71 4.69
N PHE A 39 -5.02 5.83 5.31
CA PHE A 39 -6.30 5.43 4.74
C PHE A 39 -7.27 6.60 4.69
N ARG A 40 -8.11 6.66 3.66
CA ARG A 40 -9.33 7.47 3.66
C ARG A 40 -10.50 6.69 4.25
N ALA A 41 -11.46 7.38 4.87
CA ALA A 41 -12.65 6.76 5.45
C ALA A 41 -13.41 5.86 4.45
N VAL A 42 -13.49 6.28 3.18
CA VAL A 42 -14.12 5.50 2.10
C VAL A 42 -13.39 4.20 1.78
N THR A 43 -12.06 4.19 1.86
CA THR A 43 -11.25 2.98 1.67
C THR A 43 -11.39 2.06 2.87
N TRP A 44 -11.40 2.62 4.08
CA TRP A 44 -11.60 1.87 5.32
C TRP A 44 -12.95 1.14 5.33
N ALA A 45 -14.04 1.86 5.04
CA ALA A 45 -15.39 1.32 5.02
C ALA A 45 -15.62 0.24 3.95
N ARG A 46 -14.76 0.17 2.92
CA ARG A 46 -14.81 -0.90 1.92
C ARG A 46 -14.37 -2.25 2.48
N HIS A 47 -13.43 -2.25 3.43
CA HIS A 47 -12.74 -3.46 3.89
C HIS A 47 -13.14 -3.89 5.30
N THR A 48 -13.83 -3.02 6.05
CA THR A 48 -14.25 -3.32 7.41
C THR A 48 -15.44 -2.46 7.85
N HIS A 49 -16.21 -2.97 8.81
CA HIS A 49 -17.28 -2.24 9.49
C HIS A 49 -16.81 -1.52 10.77
N ARG A 50 -15.52 -1.63 11.11
CA ARG A 50 -14.98 -0.96 12.29
C ARG A 50 -15.02 0.57 12.13
N PRO A 51 -15.13 1.35 13.22
CA PRO A 51 -15.02 2.80 13.17
C PRO A 51 -13.71 3.25 12.50
N PHE A 52 -13.74 4.32 11.69
CA PHE A 52 -12.53 4.80 11.00
C PHE A 52 -11.42 5.26 11.95
N ALA A 53 -11.76 5.66 13.18
CA ALA A 53 -10.77 5.98 14.23
C ALA A 53 -9.84 4.80 14.55
N ASP A 54 -10.29 3.56 14.34
CA ASP A 54 -9.46 2.36 14.54
C ASP A 54 -8.32 2.25 13.50
N ALA A 55 -8.29 3.08 12.46
CA ALA A 55 -7.14 3.19 11.57
C ALA A 55 -5.86 3.64 12.29
N LEU A 56 -5.97 4.23 13.48
CA LEU A 56 -4.84 4.59 14.34
C LEU A 56 -4.26 3.39 15.10
N ASP A 57 -5.05 2.33 15.29
CA ASP A 57 -4.57 1.09 15.89
C ASP A 57 -3.84 0.26 14.83
N ARG A 58 -2.56 -0.05 15.11
CA ARG A 58 -1.67 -0.74 14.17
C ARG A 58 -2.23 -2.09 13.73
N ARG A 59 -2.87 -2.84 14.62
CA ARG A 59 -3.41 -4.17 14.31
C ARG A 59 -4.52 -4.08 13.27
N TRP A 60 -5.43 -3.13 13.45
CA TRP A 60 -6.56 -2.93 12.54
C TRP A 60 -6.08 -2.32 11.21
N ALA A 61 -5.14 -1.38 11.28
CA ALA A 61 -4.51 -0.80 10.09
C ALA A 61 -3.79 -1.84 9.22
N ASP A 62 -2.97 -2.72 9.82
CA ASP A 62 -2.24 -3.75 9.10
C ASP A 62 -3.18 -4.73 8.40
N MET A 63 -4.26 -5.15 9.08
CA MET A 63 -5.27 -6.02 8.46
C MET A 63 -5.96 -5.33 7.27
N VAL A 64 -6.40 -4.08 7.43
CA VAL A 64 -7.04 -3.33 6.32
C VAL A 64 -6.05 -3.09 5.18
N ALA A 65 -4.77 -2.87 5.48
CA ALA A 65 -3.73 -2.72 4.46
C ALA A 65 -3.58 -3.98 3.61
N VAL A 66 -3.58 -5.15 4.26
CA VAL A 66 -3.53 -6.45 3.58
C VAL A 66 -4.76 -6.66 2.71
N LEU A 67 -5.96 -6.44 3.24
CA LEU A 67 -7.21 -6.56 2.47
C LEU A 67 -7.23 -5.61 1.28
N HIS A 68 -6.80 -4.37 1.47
CA HIS A 68 -6.77 -3.39 0.40
C HIS A 68 -5.73 -3.74 -0.68
N TYR A 69 -4.54 -4.20 -0.28
CA TYR A 69 -3.51 -4.67 -1.19
C TYR A 69 -4.01 -5.85 -2.04
N ASP A 70 -4.59 -6.87 -1.40
CA ASP A 70 -5.06 -8.06 -2.11
C ASP A 70 -6.19 -7.69 -3.09
N TRP A 71 -7.13 -6.83 -2.67
CA TRP A 71 -8.15 -6.27 -3.55
C TRP A 71 -7.54 -5.51 -4.74
N LEU A 72 -6.50 -4.68 -4.52
CA LEU A 72 -5.83 -3.98 -5.62
C LEU A 72 -5.16 -4.96 -6.59
N CYS A 73 -4.48 -5.99 -6.09
CA CYS A 73 -3.86 -7.00 -6.94
C CYS A 73 -4.86 -7.71 -7.83
N GLU A 74 -6.00 -8.14 -7.26
CA GLU A 74 -7.09 -8.79 -8.01
C GLU A 74 -7.63 -7.87 -9.09
N ARG A 75 -7.98 -6.62 -8.71
CA ARG A 75 -8.59 -5.68 -9.65
C ARG A 75 -7.63 -5.21 -10.73
N LEU A 76 -6.34 -5.08 -10.45
CA LEU A 76 -5.33 -4.77 -11.47
C LEU A 76 -5.24 -5.90 -12.50
N ALA A 77 -5.13 -7.14 -12.02
CA ALA A 77 -5.06 -8.32 -12.89
C ALA A 77 -6.31 -8.48 -13.76
N GLU A 78 -7.51 -8.28 -13.18
CA GLU A 78 -8.77 -8.29 -13.92
C GLU A 78 -8.86 -7.22 -15.01
N ASN A 79 -8.11 -6.11 -14.87
CA ASN A 79 -8.04 -5.03 -15.85
C ASN A 79 -6.80 -5.13 -16.77
N GLY A 80 -6.13 -6.29 -16.79
CA GLY A 80 -4.98 -6.54 -17.68
C GLY A 80 -3.68 -5.86 -17.26
N LEU A 81 -3.60 -5.33 -16.03
CA LEU A 81 -2.37 -4.79 -15.47
C LEU A 81 -1.72 -5.81 -14.55
N GLU A 82 -0.40 -5.99 -14.70
CA GLU A 82 0.37 -6.78 -13.75
C GLU A 82 0.28 -6.14 -12.35
N PRO A 83 -0.01 -6.91 -11.28
CA PRO A 83 -0.04 -6.42 -9.91
C PRO A 83 1.38 -6.24 -9.35
N SER A 84 2.22 -5.50 -10.07
CA SER A 84 3.57 -5.13 -9.66
C SER A 84 3.55 -4.14 -8.49
N VAL A 85 4.67 -4.05 -7.75
CA VAL A 85 4.84 -3.06 -6.67
C VAL A 85 4.45 -1.64 -7.15
N TYR A 86 4.87 -1.30 -8.37
CA TYR A 86 4.59 -0.02 -8.98
C TYR A 86 3.09 0.20 -9.22
N ASN A 87 2.41 -0.74 -9.88
CA ASN A 87 0.99 -0.58 -10.22
C ASN A 87 0.11 -0.59 -8.96
N VAL A 88 0.47 -1.39 -7.95
CA VAL A 88 -0.21 -1.37 -6.65
C VAL A 88 -0.01 -0.02 -5.97
N ALA A 89 1.21 0.51 -5.90
CA ALA A 89 1.48 1.81 -5.30
C ALA A 89 0.80 2.97 -6.06
N LEU A 90 0.77 2.90 -7.39
CA LEU A 90 0.08 3.88 -8.23
C LEU A 90 -1.43 3.88 -7.95
N ALA A 91 -2.03 2.69 -7.88
CA ALA A 91 -3.45 2.53 -7.58
C ALA A 91 -3.80 2.86 -6.12
N TRP A 92 -2.86 2.66 -5.19
CA TRP A 92 -2.99 3.06 -3.79
C TRP A 92 -3.12 4.58 -3.67
N ASN A 93 -2.24 5.33 -4.33
CA ASN A 93 -2.18 6.79 -4.23
C ASN A 93 -3.22 7.51 -5.11
N ALA A 94 -3.38 7.09 -6.37
CA ALA A 94 -4.26 7.75 -7.34
C ALA A 94 -5.67 7.11 -7.43
N GLY A 95 -5.86 5.96 -6.81
CA GLY A 95 -7.05 5.12 -6.97
C GLY A 95 -6.98 4.21 -8.20
N LEU A 96 -7.61 3.03 -8.09
CA LEU A 96 -7.62 1.99 -9.12
C LEU A 96 -8.05 2.51 -10.51
N SER A 97 -9.12 3.30 -10.58
CA SER A 97 -9.65 3.77 -11.86
C SER A 97 -8.67 4.67 -12.61
N ALA A 98 -7.91 5.52 -11.90
CA ALA A 98 -6.92 6.38 -12.51
C ALA A 98 -5.73 5.57 -13.02
N ALA A 99 -5.27 4.59 -12.23
CA ALA A 99 -4.19 3.68 -12.63
C ALA A 99 -4.56 2.87 -13.89
N VAL A 100 -5.72 2.21 -13.88
CA VAL A 100 -6.19 1.38 -15.02
C VAL A 100 -6.37 2.20 -16.29
N ARG A 101 -6.88 3.43 -16.19
CA ARG A 101 -7.13 4.28 -17.36
C ARG A 101 -5.88 5.04 -17.84
N GLY A 102 -4.72 4.88 -17.20
CA GLY A 102 -3.53 5.66 -17.51
C GLY A 102 -3.70 7.16 -17.27
N ARG A 103 -4.51 7.54 -16.28
CA ARG A 103 -4.85 8.94 -15.92
C ARG A 103 -4.35 9.35 -14.55
N ALA A 104 -3.45 8.56 -13.94
CA ALA A 104 -2.82 8.95 -12.69
C ALA A 104 -1.93 10.20 -12.92
N PRO A 105 -1.92 11.17 -12.00
CA PRO A 105 -1.09 12.36 -12.15
C PRO A 105 0.40 12.03 -11.94
N GLN A 106 1.28 12.90 -12.45
CA GLN A 106 2.74 12.72 -12.38
C GLN A 106 3.24 12.49 -10.94
N CYS A 107 2.69 13.21 -9.96
CA CYS A 107 3.07 13.03 -8.55
C CYS A 107 2.75 11.62 -8.01
N SER A 108 1.72 10.95 -8.54
CA SER A 108 1.40 9.56 -8.18
C SER A 108 2.36 8.57 -8.85
N HIS A 109 2.84 8.87 -10.05
CA HIS A 109 3.90 8.08 -10.69
C HIS A 109 5.23 8.20 -9.92
N GLU A 110 5.58 9.40 -9.46
CA GLU A 110 6.75 9.63 -8.60
C GLU A 110 6.61 8.96 -7.23
N TYR A 111 5.41 8.98 -6.65
CA TYR A 111 5.10 8.19 -5.47
C TYR A 111 5.35 6.69 -5.70
N ALA A 112 4.79 6.12 -6.77
CA ALA A 112 4.95 4.70 -7.08
C ALA A 112 6.40 4.30 -7.32
N ALA A 113 7.19 5.16 -8.00
CA ALA A 113 8.62 4.95 -8.18
C ALA A 113 9.38 4.93 -6.83
N ARG A 114 9.06 5.84 -5.91
CA ARG A 114 9.66 5.86 -4.57
C ARG A 114 9.30 4.60 -3.77
N VAL A 115 8.06 4.14 -3.83
CA VAL A 115 7.66 2.87 -3.20
C VAL A 115 8.50 1.72 -3.76
N GLY A 116 8.65 1.65 -5.08
CA GLY A 116 9.46 0.63 -5.76
C GLY A 116 10.92 0.62 -5.28
N ASN A 117 11.53 1.81 -5.15
CA ASN A 117 12.91 1.94 -4.67
C ASN A 117 13.08 1.45 -3.22
N ILE A 118 12.16 1.83 -2.32
CA ILE A 118 12.20 1.37 -0.92
C ILE A 118 11.95 -0.14 -0.83
N ALA A 119 10.98 -0.65 -1.61
CA ALA A 119 10.67 -2.07 -1.67
C ALA A 119 11.89 -2.90 -2.12
N ALA A 120 12.62 -2.47 -3.15
CA ALA A 120 13.84 -3.13 -3.60
C ALA A 120 14.90 -3.18 -2.49
N LEU A 121 15.14 -2.05 -1.80
CA LEU A 121 16.09 -1.98 -0.68
C LEU A 121 15.70 -2.90 0.48
N LEU A 122 14.41 -2.98 0.82
CA LEU A 122 13.91 -3.89 1.86
C LEU A 122 14.10 -5.35 1.46
N HIS A 123 13.78 -5.69 0.21
CA HIS A 123 13.96 -7.04 -0.31
C HIS A 123 15.43 -7.49 -0.24
N GLU A 124 16.37 -6.64 -0.64
CA GLU A 124 17.80 -6.91 -0.56
C GLU A 124 18.29 -7.12 0.88
N ARG A 125 17.79 -6.30 1.82
CA ARG A 125 18.13 -6.43 3.24
C ARG A 125 17.62 -7.75 3.82
N THR A 126 16.36 -8.10 3.56
CA THR A 126 15.77 -9.37 4.02
C THR A 126 16.49 -10.57 3.42
N ALA A 127 16.81 -10.53 2.13
CA ALA A 127 17.56 -11.60 1.46
C ALA A 127 18.98 -11.76 2.02
N ARG A 128 19.64 -10.67 2.42
CA ARG A 128 20.97 -10.71 3.05
C ARG A 128 20.93 -11.34 4.44
N LEU A 129 19.94 -10.98 5.25
CA LEU A 129 19.77 -11.53 6.61
C LEU A 129 19.43 -13.03 6.58
N ALA A 130 18.66 -13.49 5.59
CA ALA A 130 18.32 -14.92 5.46
C ALA A 130 19.48 -15.82 5.01
N ARG A 131 20.62 -15.23 4.59
CA ARG A 131 21.83 -15.96 4.15
C ARG A 131 22.92 -16.02 5.22
N GLN A 132 22.71 -15.38 6.37
CA GLN A 132 23.58 -15.40 7.54
C GLN A 132 23.05 -16.43 8.53
#